data_AF-A0A2T8HLX3-F1
#
_entry.id   AF-A0A2T8HLX3-F1
#
_cell.length_a   1.000
_cell.length_b   1.000
_cell.length_c   1.000
_cell.angle_alpha   90.00
_cell.angle_beta   90.00
_cell.angle_gamma   90.00
#
_symmetry.space_group_name_H-M   'P 1'
#
loop_
_entity.id
_entity.type
_entity.pdbx_description
1 polymer ?
#
loop_
_entity_poly.entity_id
_entity_poly.type
_entity_poly.pdbx_seq_one_letter_code
_entity_poly.pdbx_strand_id
1 'polypeptide(L)'
;MDETIEFPDMPSSKKNGDEAQQVVQVKIAYLEQTIKKIEDSTPPDEDGEGLKEKALDLFKFVLPVYQKEYLELAAMCDKKQPESEIVKASENIIQAYAPAFEDKYVSLIELGQQYAEKHDINASFGN
;
A
#
# COMPACT_ATOMS: atom_id res chain seq x y z
N MET A 1 -19.60 -21.73 -23.05
CA MET A 1 -18.34 -22.45 -22.86
C MET A 1 -17.38 -21.81 -23.84
N ASP A 2 -16.47 -20.98 -23.34
CA ASP A 2 -15.51 -20.25 -24.16
C ASP A 2 -14.22 -21.08 -24.20
N GLU A 3 -14.04 -21.84 -25.28
CA GLU A 3 -12.88 -22.71 -25.46
C GLU A 3 -11.70 -21.86 -25.95
N THR A 4 -10.82 -21.52 -25.03
CA THR A 4 -9.54 -20.86 -25.36
C THR A 4 -8.60 -21.91 -25.94
N ILE A 5 -8.25 -21.74 -27.22
CA ILE A 5 -7.26 -22.56 -27.92
C ILE A 5 -5.88 -22.19 -27.40
N GLU A 6 -5.21 -23.11 -26.69
CA GLU A 6 -3.83 -22.94 -26.22
C GLU A 6 -2.83 -23.41 -27.28
N PHE A 7 -1.87 -22.54 -27.62
CA PHE A 7 -0.72 -22.87 -28.46
C PHE A 7 0.48 -23.25 -27.57
N PRO A 8 1.30 -24.23 -27.97
CA PRO A 8 2.31 -24.87 -27.10
C PRO A 8 3.47 -23.98 -26.62
N ASP A 9 3.64 -22.78 -27.17
CA ASP A 9 4.73 -21.84 -26.84
C ASP A 9 4.25 -20.48 -26.28
N MET A 10 2.98 -20.35 -25.88
CA MET A 10 2.49 -19.14 -25.20
C MET A 10 2.34 -19.37 -23.69
N PRO A 11 2.78 -18.44 -22.82
CA PRO A 11 2.40 -18.48 -21.41
C PRO A 11 0.87 -18.50 -21.33
N SER A 12 0.33 -19.47 -20.60
CA SER A 12 -1.11 -19.71 -20.54
C SER A 12 -1.85 -18.44 -20.13
N SER A 13 -2.73 -17.95 -21.00
CA SER A 13 -3.62 -16.81 -20.76
C SER A 13 -4.75 -17.14 -19.77
N LYS A 14 -4.72 -18.31 -19.13
CA LYS A 14 -5.74 -18.72 -18.16
C LYS A 14 -5.61 -17.88 -16.90
N LYS A 15 -6.72 -17.27 -16.52
CA LYS A 15 -6.88 -16.67 -15.19
C LYS A 15 -6.72 -17.77 -14.15
N ASN A 16 -5.77 -17.60 -13.25
CA ASN A 16 -5.51 -18.51 -12.14
C ASN A 16 -6.58 -18.35 -11.04
N GLY A 17 -7.35 -17.27 -11.07
CA GLY A 17 -8.42 -17.01 -10.10
C GLY A 17 -7.90 -16.52 -8.76
N ASP A 18 -6.66 -16.04 -8.70
CA ASP A 18 -5.99 -15.43 -7.55
C ASP A 18 -5.40 -14.03 -7.90
N GLU A 19 -5.89 -13.42 -8.99
CA GLU A 19 -5.30 -12.20 -9.53
C GLU A 19 -5.41 -11.02 -8.56
N ALA A 20 -6.51 -10.92 -7.81
CA ALA A 20 -6.65 -9.85 -6.81
C ALA A 20 -5.65 -10.04 -5.67
N GLN A 21 -5.47 -11.28 -5.19
CA GLN A 21 -4.50 -11.59 -4.16
C GLN A 21 -3.07 -11.30 -4.63
N GLN A 22 -2.73 -11.62 -5.89
CA GLN A 22 -1.41 -11.31 -6.46
C GLN A 22 -1.14 -9.79 -6.47
N VAL A 23 -2.13 -8.97 -6.84
CA VAL A 23 -2.00 -7.50 -6.80
C VAL A 23 -1.70 -7.02 -5.38
N VAL A 24 -2.40 -7.55 -4.38
CA VAL A 24 -2.18 -7.18 -2.98
C VAL A 24 -0.81 -7.65 -2.48
N GLN A 25 -0.37 -8.86 -2.86
CA GLN A 25 0.96 -9.38 -2.51
C GLN A 25 2.09 -8.52 -3.07
N VAL A 26 1.97 -8.02 -4.30
CA VAL A 26 2.95 -7.08 -4.87
C VAL A 26 3.01 -5.79 -4.05
N LYS A 27 1.86 -5.27 -3.60
CA LYS A 27 1.82 -4.08 -2.73
C LYS A 27 2.44 -4.34 -1.36
N ILE A 28 2.19 -5.51 -0.76
CA ILE A 28 2.84 -5.92 0.50
C ILE A 28 4.35 -5.94 0.33
N ALA A 29 4.86 -6.61 -0.72
CA ALA A 29 6.29 -6.67 -0.99
C ALA A 29 6.92 -5.29 -1.20
N TYR A 30 6.19 -4.38 -1.88
CA TYR A 30 6.63 -3.00 -2.04
C TYR A 30 6.69 -2.23 -0.71
N LEU A 31 5.69 -2.39 0.16
CA LEU A 31 5.67 -1.79 1.49
C LEU A 31 6.82 -2.30 2.36
N GLU A 32 7.07 -3.61 2.38
CA GLU A 32 8.18 -4.23 3.11
C GLU A 32 9.53 -3.70 2.64
N GLN A 33 9.74 -3.64 1.32
CA GLN A 33 10.96 -3.06 0.74
C GLN A 33 11.11 -1.58 1.07
N THR A 34 10.01 -0.83 1.08
CA THR A 34 10.02 0.61 1.39
C THR A 34 10.37 0.85 2.85
N ILE A 35 9.74 0.11 3.77
CA ILE A 35 10.07 0.16 5.21
C ILE A 35 11.55 -0.13 5.41
N LYS A 36 12.06 -1.21 4.83
CA LYS A 36 13.47 -1.56 4.93
C LYS A 36 14.39 -0.45 4.42
N LYS A 37 14.09 0.13 3.26
CA LYS A 37 14.87 1.25 2.71
C LYS A 37 14.89 2.47 3.63
N ILE A 38 13.76 2.77 4.26
CA ILE A 38 13.66 3.87 5.23
C ILE A 38 14.46 3.53 6.50
N GLU A 39 14.33 2.32 7.04
CA GLU A 39 15.10 1.87 8.21
C GLU A 39 16.61 1.93 7.97
N ASP A 40 17.06 1.46 6.80
CA ASP A 40 18.46 1.44 6.37
C ASP A 40 19.00 2.85 5.98
N SER A 41 18.11 3.84 5.79
CA SER A 41 18.52 5.20 5.47
C SER A 41 19.17 5.89 6.67
N THR A 42 20.22 6.67 6.41
CA THR A 42 20.84 7.53 7.43
C THR A 42 20.40 8.97 7.19
N PRO A 43 19.62 9.57 8.10
CA PRO A 43 19.24 10.97 7.98
C PRO A 43 20.45 11.92 8.01
N PRO A 44 20.42 13.04 7.27
CA PRO A 44 21.52 14.00 7.24
C PRO A 44 21.61 14.85 8.52
N ASP A 45 20.51 14.97 9.27
CA ASP A 45 20.36 15.81 10.47
C ASP A 45 19.16 15.34 11.32
N GLU A 46 18.92 16.05 12.44
CA GLU A 46 17.84 15.75 13.40
C GLU A 46 16.44 15.91 12.79
N ASP A 47 16.24 16.88 11.89
CA ASP A 47 14.93 17.07 11.24
C ASP A 47 14.63 15.92 10.27
N GLY A 48 15.67 15.44 9.57
CA GLY A 48 15.61 14.23 8.76
C GLY A 48 15.31 12.97 9.58
N GLU A 49 15.77 12.88 10.83
CA GLU A 49 15.40 11.77 11.73
C GLU A 49 13.90 11.81 12.06
N GLY A 50 13.36 13.00 12.36
CA GLY A 50 11.92 13.17 12.57
C GLY A 50 11.08 12.75 11.35
N LEU A 51 11.54 13.07 10.14
CA LEU A 51 10.91 12.62 8.90
C LEU A 51 10.95 11.10 8.74
N LYS A 52 12.11 10.48 9.01
CA LYS A 52 12.28 9.04 8.96
C LYS A 52 11.31 8.34 9.93
N GLU A 53 11.20 8.84 11.16
CA GLU A 53 10.28 8.30 12.17
C GLU A 53 8.82 8.39 11.73
N LYS A 54 8.37 9.55 11.21
CA LYS A 54 7.00 9.74 10.71
C LYS A 54 6.71 8.86 9.49
N ALA A 55 7.67 8.71 8.59
CA ALA A 55 7.53 7.81 7.45
C ALA A 55 7.37 6.35 7.92
N LEU A 56 8.22 5.89 8.84
CA LEU A 56 8.12 4.54 9.40
C LEU A 56 6.80 4.33 10.13
N ASP A 57 6.31 5.29 10.89
CA ASP A 57 5.01 5.21 11.58
C ASP A 57 3.86 5.00 10.57
N LEU A 58 3.82 5.77 9.48
CA LEU A 58 2.82 5.59 8.43
C LEU A 58 2.94 4.22 7.74
N PHE A 59 4.14 3.86 7.27
CA PHE A 59 4.34 2.64 6.50
C PHE A 59 4.14 1.37 7.34
N LYS A 60 4.60 1.36 8.60
CA LYS A 60 4.37 0.25 9.54
C LYS A 60 2.91 0.16 9.99
N PHE A 61 2.18 1.27 9.99
CA PHE A 61 0.74 1.26 10.23
C PHE A 61 -0.03 0.58 9.10
N VAL A 62 0.29 0.88 7.83
CA VAL A 62 -0.46 0.32 6.68
C VAL A 62 -0.08 -1.12 6.34
N LEU A 63 1.17 -1.54 6.56
CA LEU A 63 1.63 -2.89 6.23
C LEU A 63 0.73 -4.01 6.78
N PRO A 64 0.39 -4.07 8.09
CA PRO A 64 -0.47 -5.12 8.63
C PRO A 64 -1.89 -5.09 8.07
N VAL A 65 -2.41 -3.91 7.69
CA VAL A 65 -3.72 -3.77 7.04
C VAL A 65 -3.69 -4.40 5.65
N TYR A 66 -2.59 -4.25 4.92
CA TYR A 66 -2.40 -4.91 3.64
C TYR A 66 -2.20 -6.42 3.77
N GLN A 67 -1.38 -6.86 4.74
CA GLN A 67 -1.07 -8.28 4.97
C GLN A 67 -2.30 -9.09 5.43
N LYS A 68 -3.28 -8.43 6.03
CA LYS A 68 -4.48 -9.08 6.54
C LYS A 68 -5.74 -8.63 5.79
N GLU A 69 -6.20 -7.42 6.06
CA GLU A 69 -7.52 -6.94 5.68
C GLU A 69 -7.69 -6.86 4.15
N TYR A 70 -6.75 -6.25 3.44
CA TYR A 70 -6.82 -6.19 1.97
C TYR A 70 -6.54 -7.54 1.31
N LEU A 71 -5.75 -8.42 1.93
CA LEU A 71 -5.50 -9.76 1.42
C LEU A 71 -6.75 -10.65 1.55
N GLU A 72 -7.47 -10.53 2.67
CA GLU A 72 -8.77 -11.17 2.89
C GLU A 72 -9.80 -10.64 1.88
N LEU A 73 -9.91 -9.32 1.71
CA LEU A 73 -10.80 -8.70 0.71
C LEU A 73 -10.48 -9.18 -0.71
N ALA A 74 -9.20 -9.25 -1.08
CA ALA A 74 -8.78 -9.78 -2.37
C ALA A 74 -9.19 -11.24 -2.56
N ALA A 75 -9.06 -12.07 -1.52
CA ALA A 75 -9.54 -13.45 -1.56
C ALA A 75 -11.07 -13.54 -1.75
N MET A 76 -11.85 -12.59 -1.23
CA MET A 76 -13.29 -12.50 -1.49
C MET A 76 -13.58 -12.23 -2.98
N CYS A 77 -12.84 -11.31 -3.60
CA CYS A 77 -12.93 -10.98 -5.01
C CYS A 77 -12.60 -12.19 -5.90
N ASP A 78 -11.50 -12.87 -5.60
CA ASP A 78 -11.02 -14.05 -6.31
C ASP A 78 -12.01 -15.22 -6.22
N LYS A 79 -12.65 -15.38 -5.05
CA LYS A 79 -13.74 -16.35 -4.82
C LYS A 79 -15.09 -15.93 -5.39
N LYS A 80 -15.19 -14.75 -6.01
CA LYS A 80 -16.43 -14.19 -6.57
C LYS A 80 -17.58 -14.17 -5.56
N GLN A 81 -17.27 -13.78 -4.32
CA GLN A 81 -18.30 -13.57 -3.30
C GLN A 81 -19.30 -12.48 -3.73
N PRO A 82 -20.50 -12.42 -3.12
CA PRO A 82 -21.49 -11.41 -3.44
C PRO A 82 -20.93 -10.00 -3.34
N GLU A 83 -21.26 -9.15 -4.31
CA GLU A 83 -20.77 -7.76 -4.37
C GLU A 83 -21.10 -6.98 -3.08
N SER A 84 -22.27 -7.19 -2.50
CA SER A 84 -22.66 -6.56 -1.24
C SER A 84 -21.75 -6.94 -0.06
N GLU A 85 -21.21 -8.16 -0.03
CA GLU A 85 -20.27 -8.60 1.00
C GLU A 85 -18.90 -7.95 0.79
N ILE A 86 -18.42 -7.90 -0.46
CA ILE A 86 -17.15 -7.26 -0.83
C ILE A 86 -17.19 -5.76 -0.52
N VAL A 87 -18.27 -5.07 -0.89
CA VAL A 87 -18.47 -3.64 -0.60
C VAL A 87 -18.46 -3.39 0.90
N LYS A 88 -19.23 -4.18 1.66
CA LYS A 88 -19.27 -4.05 3.13
C LYS A 88 -17.91 -4.29 3.77
N ALA A 89 -17.16 -5.30 3.32
CA ALA A 89 -15.81 -5.56 3.81
C ALA A 89 -14.86 -4.38 3.50
N SER A 90 -14.91 -3.85 2.28
CA SER A 90 -14.15 -2.66 1.88
C SER A 90 -14.48 -1.43 2.73
N GLU A 91 -15.77 -1.15 2.95
CA GLU A 91 -16.23 -0.03 3.79
C GLU A 91 -15.76 -0.17 5.24
N ASN A 92 -15.78 -1.38 5.80
CA ASN A 92 -15.28 -1.62 7.16
C ASN A 92 -13.78 -1.31 7.28
N ILE A 93 -12.97 -1.68 6.27
CA ILE A 93 -11.54 -1.36 6.23
C ILE A 93 -11.35 0.16 6.18
N ILE A 94 -12.08 0.85 5.30
CA ILE A 94 -12.00 2.31 5.17
C ILE A 94 -12.39 2.98 6.49
N GLN A 95 -13.52 2.62 7.09
CA GLN A 95 -13.98 3.21 8.34
C GLN A 95 -13.01 2.96 9.50
N ALA A 96 -12.39 1.78 9.56
CA ALA A 96 -11.47 1.42 10.65
C ALA A 96 -10.10 2.12 10.53
N TYR A 97 -9.58 2.27 9.31
CA TYR A 97 -8.17 2.64 9.12
C TYR A 97 -7.95 3.99 8.43
N ALA A 98 -8.91 4.49 7.63
CA ALA A 98 -8.72 5.73 6.88
C ALA A 98 -8.47 6.96 7.76
N PRO A 99 -9.17 7.17 8.90
CA PRO A 99 -8.91 8.35 9.73
C PRO A 99 -7.48 8.39 10.30
N ALA A 100 -6.98 7.25 10.79
CA ALA A 100 -5.61 7.15 11.32
C ALA A 100 -4.55 7.18 10.21
N PHE A 101 -4.87 6.65 9.03
CA PHE A 101 -4.02 6.80 7.85
C PHE A 101 -3.89 8.27 7.45
N GLU A 102 -5.00 8.99 7.36
CA GLU A 102 -5.04 10.39 6.95
C GLU A 102 -4.26 11.28 7.92
N ASP A 103 -4.46 11.10 9.23
CA ASP A 103 -3.70 11.83 10.26
C ASP A 103 -2.18 11.62 10.12
N LYS A 104 -1.74 10.37 9.96
CA LYS A 104 -0.33 10.02 9.76
C LYS A 104 0.23 10.56 8.45
N TYR A 105 -0.56 10.47 7.38
CA TYR A 105 -0.18 10.95 6.06
C TYR A 105 -0.02 12.48 6.04
N VAL A 106 -1.00 13.22 6.55
CA VAL A 106 -0.95 14.68 6.66
C VAL A 106 0.24 15.11 7.51
N SER A 107 0.41 14.49 8.69
CA SER A 107 1.55 14.77 9.56
C SER A 107 2.91 14.58 8.86
N LEU A 108 3.05 13.53 8.05
CA LEU A 108 4.28 13.26 7.29
C LEU A 108 4.49 14.29 6.18
N ILE A 109 3.45 14.64 5.43
CA ILE A 109 3.53 15.60 4.33
C ILE A 109 3.86 17.01 4.85
N GLU A 110 3.18 17.46 5.92
CA GLU A 110 3.44 18.75 6.55
C GLU A 110 4.89 18.85 7.06
N LEU A 111 5.40 17.81 7.71
CA LEU A 111 6.79 17.77 8.15
C LEU A 111 7.75 17.78 6.95
N GLY A 112 7.41 17.06 5.87
CA GLY A 112 8.18 17.02 4.63
C GLY A 112 8.29 18.40 3.96
N GLN A 113 7.18 19.14 3.93
CA GLN A 113 7.15 20.52 3.41
C GLN A 113 8.04 21.44 4.26
N GLN A 114 7.91 21.40 5.58
CA GLN A 114 8.72 22.21 6.49
C GLN A 114 10.23 21.93 6.34
N TYR A 115 10.61 20.66 6.23
CA TYR A 115 11.99 20.26 5.97
C TYR A 115 12.48 20.78 4.62
N ALA A 116 11.69 20.62 3.56
CA ALA A 116 12.08 21.08 2.23
C ALA A 116 12.28 22.60 2.18
N GLU A 117 11.40 23.37 2.82
CA GLU A 117 11.52 24.83 2.95
C GLU A 117 12.79 25.23 3.72
N LYS A 118 13.05 24.58 4.86
CA LYS A 118 14.22 24.87 5.71
C LYS A 118 15.56 24.56 5.03
N HIS A 119 15.58 23.53 4.18
CA HIS A 119 16.81 23.04 3.54
C HIS A 119 16.93 23.48 2.06
N ASP A 120 16.10 24.43 1.61
CA ASP A 120 16.06 24.92 0.23
C ASP A 120 15.92 23.78 -0.82
N ILE A 121 15.20 22.72 -0.46
CA ILE A 121 14.96 21.56 -1.33
C ILE A 121 13.75 21.87 -2.21
N ASN A 122 13.95 21.88 -3.53
CA ASN A 122 12.85 21.97 -4.49
C ASN A 122 12.11 20.62 -4.60
N ALA A 123 11.17 20.40 -3.69
CA ALA A 123 10.30 19.22 -3.65
C ALA A 123 8.84 19.60 -3.90
N SER A 124 8.10 18.68 -4.54
CA SER A 124 6.65 18.81 -4.75
C SER A 124 5.92 17.74 -3.97
N PHE A 125 4.99 18.17 -3.14
CA PHE A 125 4.20 17.31 -2.25
C PHE A 125 2.75 17.42 -2.71
N GLY A 126 2.37 16.59 -3.69
CA GLY A 126 1.02 16.35 -4.25
C GLY A 126 -0.05 17.45 -4.08
N ASN A 127 -0.53 18.00 -5.20
CA ASN A 127 -1.77 18.80 -5.25
C ASN A 127 -3.03 17.92 -5.19
#